data_AF-A0A438CFL2-F1
#
_entry.id   AF-A0A438CFL2-F1
#
_cell.length_a   1.000
_cell.length_b   1.000
_cell.length_c   1.000
_cell.angle_alpha   90.00
_cell.angle_beta   90.00
_cell.angle_gamma   90.00
#
_symmetry.space_group_name_H-M   'P 1'
#
loop_
_entity.id
_entity.type
_entity.pdbx_description
1 polymer ?
#
loop_
_entity_poly.entity_id
_entity_poly.type
_entity_poly.pdbx_seq_one_letter_code
_entity_poly.pdbx_strand_id
1 'polypeptide(L)'
;MASYHQRAIAHYNKMAWPCVCWTGTLVLRKVFENTAEAETRKFQTNWEGPYVVAKAGDSRAYHLQTLDGVSLLCPWNVSNLKQYYQ
;
A
#
# COMPACT_ATOMS: atom_id res chain seq x y z
N MET A 1 13.99 8.80 29.98
CA MET A 1 13.71 9.00 28.53
C MET A 1 12.89 7.88 27.89
N ALA A 2 13.22 6.59 28.09
CA ALA A 2 12.55 5.48 27.39
C ALA A 2 11.01 5.42 27.57
N SER A 3 10.52 5.75 28.77
CA SER A 3 9.08 5.74 29.08
C SER A 3 8.27 6.79 28.31
N TYR A 4 8.86 7.93 27.97
CA TYR A 4 8.19 8.97 27.17
C TYR A 4 8.06 8.54 25.71
N HIS A 5 9.13 8.01 25.12
CA HIS A 5 9.12 7.51 23.74
C HIS A 5 8.11 6.36 23.54
N GLN A 6 8.02 5.44 24.50
CA GLN A 6 7.03 4.34 24.43
C GLN A 6 5.59 4.85 24.44
N ARG A 7 5.27 5.85 25.28
CA ARG A 7 3.93 6.47 25.30
C ARG A 7 3.61 7.19 24.01
N ALA A 8 4.58 7.88 23.41
CA ALA A 8 4.40 8.54 22.11
C ALA A 8 4.15 7.53 20.98
N ILE A 9 4.91 6.43 20.93
CA ILE A 9 4.72 5.34 19.96
C ILE A 9 3.34 4.69 20.13
N ALA A 10 2.96 4.35 21.37
CA ALA A 10 1.65 3.76 21.65
C ALA A 10 0.50 4.70 21.27
N HIS A 11 0.63 6.00 21.58
CA HIS A 11 -0.37 7.01 21.21
C HIS A 11 -0.50 7.18 19.70
N TYR A 12 0.59 7.12 18.95
CA TYR A 12 0.55 7.21 17.48
C TYR A 12 -0.03 5.94 16.85
N ASN A 13 0.42 4.77 17.31
CA ASN A 13 0.00 3.48 16.75
C ASN A 13 -1.43 3.08 17.15
N LYS A 14 -2.04 3.68 18.19
CA LYS A 14 -3.42 3.34 18.62
C LYS A 14 -4.48 3.54 17.53
N MET A 15 -4.24 4.46 16.59
CA MET A 15 -5.14 4.73 15.46
C MET A 15 -4.68 4.07 14.16
N ALA A 16 -3.51 3.42 14.17
CA ALA A 16 -3.03 2.68 13.02
C ALA A 16 -3.77 1.33 12.99
N TRP A 17 -4.66 1.16 12.02
CA TRP A 17 -5.20 -0.16 11.74
C TRP A 17 -4.10 -1.03 11.14
N PRO A 18 -3.84 -2.22 11.70
CA PRO A 18 -2.94 -3.18 11.07
C PRO A 18 -3.60 -3.69 9.80
N CYS A 19 -3.37 -2.98 8.70
CA CYS A 19 -3.72 -3.47 7.37
C CYS A 19 -2.81 -4.67 7.06
N VAL A 20 -3.36 -5.87 7.17
CA VAL A 20 -2.70 -7.08 6.68
C VAL A 20 -3.33 -7.41 5.34
N CYS A 21 -2.59 -7.22 4.26
CA CYS A 21 -3.04 -7.60 2.93
C CYS A 21 -2.63 -9.06 2.71
N TRP A 22 -3.60 -9.95 2.59
CA TRP A 22 -3.31 -11.36 2.36
C TRP A 22 -2.86 -11.58 0.92
N THR A 23 -1.99 -12.55 0.70
CA THR A 23 -1.67 -13.02 -0.65
C THR A 23 -2.95 -13.39 -1.40
N GLY A 24 -3.08 -12.96 -2.65
CA GLY A 24 -4.29 -13.13 -3.47
C GLY A 24 -5.34 -12.01 -3.29
N THR A 25 -5.17 -11.09 -2.35
CA THR A 25 -6.11 -9.97 -2.15
C THR A 25 -5.94 -8.93 -3.25
N LEU A 26 -7.06 -8.39 -3.74
CA LEU A 26 -7.06 -7.24 -4.64
C LEU A 26 -6.78 -5.95 -3.87
N VAL A 27 -5.86 -5.15 -4.38
CA VAL A 27 -5.45 -3.87 -3.80
C VAL A 27 -5.33 -2.80 -4.88
N LEU A 28 -5.69 -1.58 -4.52
CA LEU A 28 -5.37 -0.37 -5.27
C LEU A 28 -4.01 0.16 -4.82
N ARG A 29 -3.26 0.71 -5.76
CA ARG A 29 -1.95 1.32 -5.51
C ARG A 29 -2.05 2.83 -5.54
N LYS A 30 -1.37 3.53 -4.63
CA LYS A 30 -1.29 4.99 -4.67
C LYS A 30 -0.47 5.46 -5.87
N VAL A 31 -1.00 6.39 -6.64
CA VAL A 31 -0.31 7.06 -7.75
C VAL A 31 0.59 8.16 -7.19
N PHE A 32 1.82 8.23 -7.69
CA PHE A 32 2.80 9.26 -7.38
C PHE A 32 3.14 10.04 -8.65
N GLU A 33 3.66 11.26 -8.53
CA GLU A 33 4.03 12.12 -9.68
C GLU A 33 5.02 11.45 -10.65
N ASN A 34 5.86 10.54 -10.16
CA ASN A 34 6.80 9.76 -10.97
C ASN A 34 6.14 8.64 -11.80
N THR A 35 4.90 8.28 -11.48
CA THR A 35 4.12 7.21 -12.15
C THR A 35 2.85 7.76 -12.78
N ALA A 36 2.50 9.01 -12.50
CA ALA A 36 1.39 9.71 -13.10
C ALA A 36 1.67 9.91 -14.59
N GLU A 37 0.72 9.51 -15.44
CA GLU A 37 0.79 9.83 -16.87
C GLU A 37 0.83 11.36 -17.02
N ALA A 38 1.61 11.86 -17.98
CA ALA A 38 1.87 13.30 -18.15
C ALA A 38 0.60 14.15 -18.36
N GLU A 39 -0.55 13.52 -18.63
CA GLU A 39 -1.86 14.13 -18.83
C GLU A 39 -2.77 14.09 -17.57
N THR A 40 -2.22 13.84 -16.38
CA THR A 40 -3.00 13.70 -15.14
C THR A 40 -3.68 15.02 -14.74
N ARG A 41 -4.98 15.12 -15.01
CA ARG A 41 -5.84 16.27 -14.64
C ARG A 41 -5.99 16.34 -13.12
N LYS A 42 -6.09 17.57 -12.60
CA LYS A 42 -6.18 17.99 -11.17
C LYS A 42 -7.18 17.27 -10.24
N PHE A 43 -8.01 16.36 -10.76
CA PHE A 43 -9.05 15.61 -10.04
C PHE A 43 -9.05 14.10 -10.31
N GLN A 44 -8.01 13.57 -10.95
CA GLN A 44 -7.92 12.12 -11.16
C GLN A 44 -7.76 11.38 -9.82
N THR A 45 -8.28 10.16 -9.75
CA THR A 45 -8.14 9.30 -8.58
C THR A 45 -6.66 9.04 -8.29
N ASN A 46 -6.20 9.39 -7.08
CA ASN A 46 -4.82 9.14 -6.61
C ASN A 46 -4.51 7.65 -6.36
N TRP A 47 -5.39 6.75 -6.80
CA TRP A 47 -5.32 5.32 -6.63
C TRP A 47 -5.55 4.66 -8.00
N GLU A 48 -4.69 3.72 -8.36
CA GLU A 48 -4.68 3.08 -9.66
C GLU A 48 -4.79 1.57 -9.51
N GLY A 49 -5.54 0.98 -10.46
CA GLY A 49 -5.50 -0.42 -10.82
C GLY A 49 -6.06 -1.37 -9.77
N PRO A 50 -6.67 -2.49 -10.18
CA PRO A 50 -6.72 -3.66 -9.34
C PRO A 50 -5.40 -4.44 -9.51
N TYR A 51 -4.62 -4.52 -8.44
CA TYR A 51 -3.42 -5.36 -8.37
C TYR A 51 -3.68 -6.52 -7.41
N VAL A 52 -3.00 -7.65 -7.61
CA VAL A 52 -3.05 -8.81 -6.70
C VAL A 52 -1.81 -8.81 -5.82
N VAL A 53 -1.97 -9.04 -4.52
CA VAL A 53 -0.83 -9.28 -3.64
C VAL A 53 -0.24 -10.65 -3.94
N ALA A 54 0.95 -10.68 -4.54
CA ALA A 54 1.66 -11.91 -4.88
C ALA A 54 2.42 -12.50 -3.69
N LYS A 55 2.96 -11.64 -2.81
CA LYS A 55 3.66 -12.06 -1.60
C LYS A 55 3.55 -10.99 -0.52
N ALA A 56 3.15 -11.42 0.69
CA ALA A 56 3.29 -10.62 1.90
C ALA A 56 4.74 -10.67 2.39
N GLY A 57 5.36 -9.51 2.57
CA GLY A 57 6.68 -9.39 3.19
C GLY A 57 6.59 -9.07 4.68
N ASP A 58 7.55 -9.56 5.44
CA ASP A 58 7.61 -9.42 6.91
C ASP A 58 7.72 -7.95 7.38
N SER A 59 8.16 -7.05 6.49
CA SER A 59 8.48 -5.64 6.77
C SER A 59 7.38 -4.64 6.37
N ARG A 60 6.11 -5.08 6.23
CA ARG A 60 4.99 -4.27 5.68
C ARG A 60 5.17 -3.84 4.23
N ALA A 61 6.04 -4.52 3.50
CA ALA A 61 6.23 -4.35 2.07
C ALA A 61 5.66 -5.57 1.34
N TYR A 62 4.91 -5.34 0.26
CA TYR A 62 4.17 -6.36 -0.48
C TYR A 62 4.62 -6.39 -1.93
N HIS A 63 4.80 -7.59 -2.47
CA HIS A 63 4.98 -7.76 -3.91
C HIS A 63 3.61 -7.81 -4.56
N LEU A 64 3.44 -7.03 -5.61
CA LEU A 64 2.19 -6.94 -6.36
C LEU A 64 2.37 -7.57 -7.74
N GLN A 65 1.28 -8.11 -8.26
CA GLN A 65 1.16 -8.55 -9.64
C GLN A 65 -0.02 -7.84 -10.32
N THR A 66 0.11 -7.59 -11.61
CA THR A 66 -1.04 -7.23 -12.45
C THR A 66 -2.01 -8.42 -12.52
N LEU A 67 -3.23 -8.16 -12.98
CA LEU A 67 -4.22 -9.23 -13.20
C LEU A 67 -3.74 -10.28 -14.21
N ASP A 68 -2.84 -9.90 -15.12
CA ASP A 68 -2.21 -10.81 -16.09
C ASP A 68 -1.04 -11.63 -15.51
N GLY A 69 -0.76 -11.49 -14.21
CA GLY A 69 0.30 -12.23 -13.51
C GLY A 69 1.69 -11.63 -13.64
N VAL A 70 1.83 -10.43 -14.21
CA VAL A 70 3.13 -9.75 -14.32
C VAL A 70 3.49 -9.11 -12.99
N SER A 71 4.63 -9.50 -12.41
CA SER A 71 5.10 -8.96 -11.13
C SER A 71 5.66 -7.55 -11.28
N LEU A 72 5.25 -6.66 -10.38
CA LEU A 72 5.86 -5.33 -10.25
C LEU A 72 7.29 -5.48 -9.69
N LEU A 73 8.22 -4.71 -10.28
CA LEU A 73 9.65 -4.79 -9.96
C LEU A 73 9.97 -4.42 -8.51
N CYS A 74 9.28 -3.41 -7.97
CA CYS A 74 9.52 -2.92 -6.62
C CYS A 74 8.44 -3.39 -5.63
N PRO A 75 8.81 -3.76 -4.41
CA PRO A 75 7.84 -4.02 -3.35
C PRO A 75 7.19 -2.71 -2.87
N TRP A 76 5.93 -2.80 -2.46
CA TRP A 76 5.10 -1.66 -2.08
C TRP A 76 4.78 -1.66 -0.59
N ASN A 77 4.99 -0.52 0.08
CA ASN A 77 4.62 -0.37 1.47
C ASN A 77 3.09 -0.41 1.64
N VAL A 78 2.60 -1.06 2.70
CA VAL A 78 1.17 -1.14 3.04
C VAL A 78 0.45 0.21 3.06
N SER A 79 1.14 1.28 3.46
CA SER A 79 0.57 2.64 3.54
C SER A 79 0.24 3.22 2.16
N ASN A 80 0.83 2.65 1.11
CA ASN A 80 0.58 3.01 -0.29
C ASN A 80 -0.39 2.04 -0.98
N LEU A 81 -1.00 1.13 -0.21
CA LEU A 81 -1.97 0.15 -0.69
C LEU A 81 -3.32 0.35 -0.01
N LYS A 82 -4.38 0.10 -0.76
CA LYS A 82 -5.73 0.09 -0.22
C LYS A 82 -6.42 -1.19 -0.68
N GLN A 83 -6.97 -1.96 0.25
CA GLN A 83 -7.73 -3.15 -0.13
C GLN A 83 -8.92 -2.75 -1.02
N TYR A 84 -9.06 -3.46 -2.13
CA TYR A 84 -10.18 -3.33 -3.04
C TYR A 84 -11.24 -4.35 -2.64
N TYR A 85 -12.44 -3.84 -2.32
CA TYR A 85 -13.62 -4.65 -2.04
C TYR A 85 -14.51 -4.60 -3.27
N GLN A 86 -14.90 -5.77 -3.78
CA GLN A 86 -15.86 -5.92 -4.87
C GLN A 86 -17.29 -5.78 -4.35
#